data_AF-A0AAN9AYR8-F1
#
_entry.id   AF-A0AAN9AYR8-F1
#
_cell.length_a   1.000
_cell.length_b   1.000
_cell.length_c   1.000
_cell.angle_alpha   90.00
_cell.angle_beta   90.00
_cell.angle_gamma   90.00
#
_symmetry.space_group_name_H-M   'P 1'
#
loop_
_entity.id
_entity.type
_entity.pdbx_description
1 polymer ?
#
loop_
_entity_poly.entity_id
_entity_poly.type
_entity_poly.pdbx_seq_one_letter_code
_entity_poly.pdbx_strand_id
1 'polypeptide(L)'
;MKKFGDMTLSDLRTECKKRGAKQDGRKNDLVDRLEAYVKNANFGRKDDQQEKAFSLDVPEPSTYRDINLDTPLPAVTRKLVDGYLLSVDADLKQVSKSLYEETYLQYRQSLP
;
A
#
# COMPACT_ATOMS: atom_id res chain seq x y z
N MET A 1 -35.42 -5.26 13.33
CA MET A 1 -34.53 -4.14 13.73
C MET A 1 -35.37 -2.88 13.89
N LYS A 2 -35.28 -2.16 15.01
CA LYS A 2 -35.92 -0.84 15.14
C LYS A 2 -35.25 0.12 14.16
N LYS A 3 -36.03 0.83 13.34
CA LYS A 3 -35.51 1.87 12.45
C LYS A 3 -35.05 3.05 13.32
N PHE A 4 -33.89 3.65 13.01
CA PHE A 4 -33.38 4.79 13.78
C PHE A 4 -34.35 5.99 13.74
N GLY A 5 -35.19 6.10 12.71
CA GLY A 5 -36.24 7.14 12.61
C GLY A 5 -37.24 7.16 13.77
N ASP A 6 -37.51 6.01 14.38
CA ASP A 6 -38.49 5.86 15.46
C ASP A 6 -37.90 6.12 16.86
N MET A 7 -36.57 6.29 16.95
CA MET A 7 -35.88 6.55 18.22
C MET A 7 -36.05 8.01 18.67
N THR A 8 -35.96 8.24 19.98
CA THR A 8 -35.90 9.61 20.51
C THR A 8 -34.53 10.22 20.24
N LEU A 9 -34.42 11.55 20.30
CA LEU A 9 -33.14 12.24 20.12
C LEU A 9 -32.09 11.78 21.16
N SER A 10 -32.53 11.47 22.38
CA SER A 10 -31.68 10.96 23.46
C SER A 10 -31.10 9.58 23.12
N ASP A 11 -31.95 8.68 22.62
CA ASP A 11 -31.55 7.34 22.20
C ASP A 11 -30.56 7.40 21.04
N LEU A 12 -30.82 8.27 20.05
CA LEU A 12 -29.92 8.48 18.90
C LEU A 12 -28.55 8.98 19.33
N ARG A 13 -28.48 9.94 20.26
CA ARG A 13 -27.20 10.43 20.80
C ARG A 13 -26.45 9.33 21.55
N THR A 14 -27.17 8.50 22.30
CA THR A 14 -26.61 7.36 23.03
C THR A 14 -26.03 6.32 22.07
N GLU A 15 -26.75 5.98 21.00
CA GLU A 15 -26.30 5.06 19.96
C GLU A 15 -25.11 5.63 19.17
N CYS A 16 -25.07 6.94 18.90
CA CYS A 16 -23.91 7.63 18.31
C CYS A 16 -22.70 7.55 19.25
N LYS A 17 -22.88 7.81 20.55
CA LYS A 17 -21.81 7.74 21.56
C LYS A 17 -21.20 6.34 21.65
N LYS A 18 -22.03 5.30 21.68
CA LYS A 18 -21.57 3.89 21.70
C LYS A 18 -20.70 3.54 20.49
N ARG A 19 -20.95 4.17 19.34
CA ARG A 19 -20.23 3.95 18.08
C ARG A 19 -19.09 4.95 17.83
N GLY A 20 -18.81 5.84 18.79
CA GLY A 20 -17.80 6.89 18.64
C GLY A 20 -18.15 7.97 17.60
N ALA A 21 -19.41 8.07 17.20
CA ALA A 21 -19.89 9.05 16.23
C ALA A 21 -20.22 10.39 16.89
N LYS A 22 -20.10 11.50 16.14
CA LYS A 22 -20.49 12.84 16.61
C LYS A 22 -21.97 12.87 17.02
N GLN A 23 -22.27 13.52 18.15
CA GLN A 23 -23.63 13.61 18.72
C GLN A 23 -24.36 14.91 18.33
N ASP A 24 -23.70 15.77 17.55
CA ASP A 24 -24.24 17.05 17.13
C ASP A 24 -25.11 16.93 15.86
N GLY A 25 -26.02 17.88 15.71
CA GLY A 25 -26.96 17.97 14.58
C GLY A 25 -28.42 17.78 14.97
N ARG A 26 -29.28 17.83 13.95
CA ARG A 26 -30.72 17.57 14.03
C ARG A 26 -30.99 16.06 14.10
N LYS A 27 -32.24 15.68 14.41
CA LYS A 27 -32.65 14.27 14.49
C LYS A 27 -32.31 13.49 13.23
N ASN A 28 -32.60 14.04 12.05
CA ASN A 28 -32.34 13.40 10.77
C ASN A 28 -30.82 13.19 10.55
N ASP A 29 -29.99 14.17 10.89
CA ASP A 29 -28.54 14.05 10.79
C ASP A 29 -27.98 12.89 11.63
N LEU A 30 -28.56 12.66 12.82
CA LEU A 30 -28.19 11.54 13.69
C LEU A 30 -28.67 10.19 13.11
N VAL A 31 -29.87 10.15 12.54
CA VAL A 31 -30.42 8.96 11.88
C VAL A 31 -29.56 8.57 10.68
N ASP A 32 -29.29 9.50 9.77
CA ASP A 32 -28.47 9.27 8.57
C ASP A 32 -27.07 8.79 8.94
N ARG A 33 -26.49 9.39 9.99
CA ARG A 33 -25.19 8.97 10.52
C ARG A 33 -25.21 7.54 11.05
N LEU A 34 -26.21 7.17 11.83
CA LEU A 34 -26.34 5.81 12.36
C LEU A 34 -26.62 4.78 11.26
N GLU A 35 -27.44 5.13 10.28
CA GLU A 35 -27.67 4.28 9.10
C GLU A 35 -26.40 4.10 8.27
N ALA A 36 -25.65 5.17 8.05
CA ALA A 36 -24.35 5.12 7.38
C ALA A 36 -23.35 4.24 8.17
N TYR A 37 -23.34 4.33 9.50
CA TYR A 37 -22.48 3.47 10.35
C TYR A 37 -22.84 1.98 10.23
N VAL A 38 -24.13 1.65 10.15
CA VAL A 38 -24.56 0.26 9.96
C VAL A 38 -24.22 -0.25 8.57
N LYS A 39 -24.42 0.58 7.53
CA LYS A 39 -24.06 0.24 6.14
C LYS A 39 -22.53 0.10 5.97
N ASN A 40 -21.77 0.98 6.61
CA ASN A 40 -20.32 1.06 6.52
C ASN A 40 -19.65 0.34 7.70
N ALA A 41 -20.11 -0.86 8.09
CA ALA A 41 -19.62 -1.66 9.21
C ALA A 41 -18.16 -2.16 9.06
N ASN A 42 -17.24 -1.26 8.71
CA ASN A 42 -15.79 -1.44 8.64
C ASN A 42 -15.10 -0.97 9.93
N PHE A 43 -15.78 -0.25 10.82
CA PHE A 43 -15.21 0.22 12.08
C PHE A 43 -15.27 -0.89 13.14
N GLY A 44 -14.23 -1.72 13.17
CA GLY A 44 -14.15 -2.88 14.07
C GLY A 44 -13.75 -4.18 13.39
N ARG A 45 -13.46 -4.17 12.07
CA ARG A 45 -12.49 -5.14 11.57
C ARG A 45 -11.22 -4.86 12.37
N LYS A 46 -10.91 -5.74 13.34
CA LYS A 46 -9.52 -6.17 13.44
C LYS A 46 -9.26 -6.62 12.03
N ASP A 47 -8.58 -5.80 11.25
CA ASP A 47 -7.98 -6.35 10.07
C ASP A 47 -7.10 -7.43 10.66
N ASP A 48 -7.57 -8.68 10.60
CA ASP A 48 -6.71 -9.81 10.40
C ASP A 48 -6.04 -9.49 9.06
N GLN A 49 -5.10 -8.55 9.09
CA GLN A 49 -4.01 -8.48 8.15
C GLN A 49 -3.23 -9.76 8.45
N GLN A 50 -3.81 -10.93 8.11
CA GLN A 50 -3.08 -11.80 7.24
C GLN A 50 -2.69 -10.87 6.11
N GLU A 51 -1.46 -10.33 6.21
CA GLU A 51 -0.74 -9.79 5.08
C GLU A 51 -0.88 -10.86 4.02
N LYS A 52 -1.93 -10.76 3.21
CA LYS A 52 -2.03 -11.51 1.99
C LYS A 52 -0.91 -10.87 1.20
N ALA A 53 0.26 -11.49 1.30
CA ALA A 53 1.40 -11.17 0.48
C ALA A 53 0.84 -11.14 -0.94
N PHE A 54 0.69 -9.93 -1.48
CA PHE A 54 0.17 -9.77 -2.82
C PHE A 54 1.18 -10.48 -3.72
N SER A 55 0.81 -11.65 -4.19
CA SER A 55 1.63 -12.43 -5.11
C SER A 55 1.32 -11.89 -6.49
N LEU A 56 2.36 -11.32 -7.12
CA LEU A 56 2.29 -10.93 -8.52
C LEU A 56 2.68 -12.14 -9.37
N ASP A 57 1.82 -12.51 -10.32
CA ASP A 57 2.19 -13.44 -11.38
C ASP A 57 3.17 -12.71 -12.33
N VAL A 58 4.47 -12.88 -12.06
CA VAL A 58 5.52 -12.26 -12.87
C VAL A 58 5.87 -13.20 -14.03
N PRO A 59 5.89 -12.71 -15.29
CA PRO A 59 6.35 -13.48 -16.44
C PRO A 59 7.78 -14.01 -16.27
N GLU A 60 8.11 -15.06 -17.01
CA GLU A 60 9.45 -15.64 -16.99
C GLU A 60 10.47 -14.61 -17.56
N PRO A 61 11.66 -14.44 -16.93
CA PRO A 61 12.60 -13.37 -17.27
C PRO A 61 13.06 -13.31 -18.74
N SER A 62 13.11 -14.43 -19.46
CA SER A 62 13.48 -14.45 -20.88
C SER A 62 12.39 -13.87 -21.80
N THR A 63 11.18 -13.67 -21.28
CA THR A 63 10.06 -13.04 -21.99
C THR A 63 10.23 -11.52 -22.11
N TYR A 64 11.05 -10.89 -21.26
CA TYR A 64 11.29 -9.45 -21.32
C TYR A 64 12.17 -9.07 -22.52
N ARG A 65 11.74 -8.03 -23.25
CA ARG A 65 12.44 -7.48 -24.42
C ARG A 65 12.67 -5.98 -24.30
N ASP A 66 13.69 -5.51 -25.00
CA ASP A 66 13.97 -4.10 -25.17
C ASP A 66 12.85 -3.41 -25.97
N ILE A 67 12.30 -2.32 -25.43
CA ILE A 67 11.15 -1.62 -26.04
C ILE A 67 11.47 -0.95 -27.37
N ASN A 68 12.74 -0.63 -27.63
CA ASN A 68 13.18 0.09 -28.82
C ASN A 68 13.75 -0.86 -29.88
N LEU A 69 14.37 -1.96 -29.45
CA LEU A 69 15.10 -2.89 -30.32
C LEU A 69 14.46 -4.28 -30.44
N ASP A 70 13.44 -4.59 -29.63
CA ASP A 70 12.79 -5.91 -29.52
C ASP A 70 13.77 -7.08 -29.27
N THR A 71 14.95 -6.75 -28.72
CA THR A 71 16.00 -7.71 -28.38
C THR A 71 15.80 -8.25 -26.97
N PRO A 72 16.17 -9.52 -26.69
CA PRO A 72 16.14 -10.05 -25.33
C PRO A 72 17.03 -9.22 -24.40
N LEU A 73 16.57 -8.97 -23.17
CA LEU A 73 17.37 -8.23 -22.19
C LEU A 73 18.63 -9.04 -21.79
N PRO A 74 19.81 -8.42 -21.75
CA PRO A 74 21.03 -9.11 -21.31
C PRO A 74 20.96 -9.45 -19.82
N ALA A 75 21.57 -10.57 -19.42
CA ALA A 75 21.66 -10.93 -18.01
C ALA A 75 22.43 -9.86 -17.23
N VAL A 76 21.79 -9.28 -16.21
CA VAL A 76 22.40 -8.26 -15.36
C VAL A 76 23.43 -8.92 -14.45
N THR A 77 24.69 -8.89 -14.87
CA THR A 77 25.84 -9.38 -14.09
C THR A 77 26.53 -8.24 -13.36
N ARG A 78 27.21 -8.56 -12.25
CA ARG A 78 27.97 -7.56 -11.49
C ARG A 78 29.00 -6.81 -12.35
N LYS A 79 29.68 -7.53 -13.25
CA LYS A 79 30.64 -6.92 -14.19
C LYS A 79 30.00 -5.90 -15.12
N LEU A 80 28.78 -6.17 -15.59
CA LEU A 80 28.04 -5.26 -16.45
C LEU A 80 27.62 -4.00 -15.71
N VAL A 81 27.15 -4.16 -14.46
CA VAL A 81 26.82 -3.03 -13.57
C VAL A 81 28.06 -2.20 -13.26
N ASP A 82 29.16 -2.84 -12.85
CA ASP A 82 30.42 -2.15 -12.54
C ASP A 82 30.95 -1.40 -13.77
N GLY A 83 30.91 -2.02 -14.95
CA GLY A 83 31.30 -1.38 -16.21
C GLY A 83 30.46 -0.14 -16.53
N TYR A 84 29.13 -0.23 -16.35
CA TYR A 84 28.24 0.91 -16.54
C TYR A 84 28.52 2.03 -15.54
N LEU A 85 28.60 1.71 -14.24
CA LEU A 85 28.87 2.69 -13.18
C LEU A 85 30.22 3.40 -13.36
N LEU A 86 31.23 2.71 -13.90
CA LEU A 86 32.55 3.29 -14.18
C LEU A 86 32.56 4.15 -15.46
N SER A 87 31.56 4.03 -16.33
CA SER A 87 31.47 4.75 -17.61
C SER A 87 30.84 6.14 -17.50
N VAL A 88 30.09 6.42 -16.42
CA VAL A 88 29.38 7.70 -16.18
C VAL A 88 30.33 8.78 -15.63
N ASP A 89 30.00 10.08 -15.67
CA ASP A 89 30.89 11.16 -15.21
C ASP A 89 31.40 10.98 -13.77
N ALA A 90 32.63 11.45 -13.49
CA ALA A 90 33.37 11.18 -12.26
C ALA A 90 32.59 11.50 -10.97
N ASP A 91 31.83 12.59 -10.94
CA ASP A 91 31.01 12.99 -9.79
C ASP A 91 29.81 12.06 -9.58
N LEU A 92 29.20 11.60 -10.67
CA LEU A 92 28.16 10.57 -10.64
C LEU A 92 28.74 9.20 -10.24
N LYS A 93 30.01 8.87 -10.57
CA LYS A 93 30.62 7.59 -10.17
C LYS A 93 30.60 7.39 -8.67
N GLN A 94 30.98 8.41 -7.89
CA GLN A 94 31.12 8.26 -6.43
C GLN A 94 29.76 8.10 -5.74
N VAL A 95 28.78 8.95 -6.09
CA VAL A 95 27.42 8.92 -5.54
C VAL A 95 26.67 7.66 -5.95
N SER A 96 26.76 7.27 -7.23
CA SER A 96 26.08 6.07 -7.74
C SER A 96 26.68 4.80 -7.15
N LYS A 97 28.00 4.78 -6.97
CA LYS A 97 28.72 3.66 -6.36
C LYS A 97 28.34 3.49 -4.88
N SER A 98 28.35 4.57 -4.10
CA SER A 98 27.96 4.50 -2.68
C SER A 98 26.52 4.05 -2.51
N LEU A 99 25.59 4.59 -3.31
CA LEU A 99 24.19 4.18 -3.28
C LEU A 99 24.02 2.69 -3.57
N TYR A 100 24.68 2.18 -4.62
CA TYR A 100 24.61 0.76 -4.99
C TYR A 100 25.23 -0.16 -3.94
N GLU A 101 26.38 0.21 -3.38
CA GLU A 101 27.07 -0.57 -2.35
C GLU A 101 26.27 -0.63 -1.03
N GLU A 102 25.65 0.47 -0.62
CA GLU A 102 24.89 0.55 0.64
C GLU A 102 23.52 -0.12 0.56
N THR A 103 22.79 0.07 -0.56
CA THR A 103 21.40 -0.37 -0.67
C THR A 103 21.23 -1.75 -1.33
N TYR A 104 22.05 -2.08 -2.33
CA TYR A 104 21.82 -3.25 -3.17
C TYR A 104 22.58 -4.50 -2.71
N LEU A 105 23.82 -4.34 -2.19
CA LEU A 105 24.60 -5.48 -1.70
C LEU A 105 24.07 -6.03 -0.35
N GLN A 106 23.53 -5.17 0.52
CA GLN A 106 22.90 -5.62 1.78
C GLN A 106 21.67 -6.49 1.52
N TYR A 107 20.88 -6.17 0.49
CA TYR A 107 19.66 -6.91 0.15
C TYR A 107 19.92 -8.29 -0.47
N ARG A 108 21.09 -8.47 -1.13
CA ARG A 108 21.46 -9.75 -1.74
C ARG A 108 22.20 -10.70 -0.81
N GLN A 109 22.83 -10.19 0.25
CA GLN A 109 23.46 -11.00 1.29
C GLN A 109 22.47 -11.49 2.36
N SER A 110 21.28 -10.88 2.44
CA SER A 110 20.23 -11.22 3.42
C SER A 110 19.19 -12.20 2.90
N LEU A 111 19.24 -12.60 1.63
CA LEU A 111 18.43 -13.69 1.08
C LEU A 111 19.17 -15.02 1.30
N PRO A 112 18.55 -16.02 1.96
CA PRO A 112 19.14 -17.36 2.13
C PRO A 112 19.32 -18.12 0.81
#